data_AF-A0A3B9W953-F1
#
_entry.id   AF-A0A3B9W953-F1
#
_cell.length_a   1.000
_cell.length_b   1.000
_cell.length_c   1.000
_cell.angle_alpha   90.00
_cell.angle_beta   90.00
_cell.angle_gamma   90.00
#
_symmetry.space_group_name_H-M   'P 1'
#
loop_
_entity.id
_entity.type
_entity.pdbx_description
1 polymer ?
#
loop_
_entity_poly.entity_id
_entity_poly.type
_entity_poly.pdbx_seq_one_letter_code
_entity_poly.pdbx_strand_id
1 'polypeptide(L)'
;MLIDVRGRRPDPATVQDRRTVRPSAGLFTPRRAQVVFALLSWPELLEAPVRALAAAAKVSLGQAQSTLKLLDEQGFLDRRSRRLMRREILTERWADAFATGLGPKTLVQQLHGDPGHLSLAGHGVVYVSGEQAAPWIKNPETATRYVEGLSPEMIFGNRWWTDETPNIMVHTTFWVPRALKIHHPRPSRLLPRRS
;
A
#
# COMPACT_ATOMS: atom_id res chain seq x y z
N MET A 1 -10.68 -15.59 -6.63
CA MET A 1 -9.47 -16.36 -6.31
C MET A 1 -8.99 -15.88 -4.95
N LEU A 2 -9.10 -16.75 -3.96
CA LEU A 2 -8.96 -16.46 -2.54
C LEU A 2 -7.49 -16.72 -2.15
N ILE A 3 -6.79 -15.71 -1.65
CA ILE A 3 -5.47 -15.91 -1.05
C ILE A 3 -5.71 -16.10 0.45
N ASP A 4 -5.70 -17.35 0.90
CA ASP A 4 -5.68 -17.72 2.32
C ASP A 4 -4.26 -17.49 2.85
N VAL A 5 -4.03 -16.32 3.45
CA VAL A 5 -2.82 -16.08 4.26
C VAL A 5 -3.14 -16.58 5.66
N ARG A 6 -2.90 -17.87 5.91
CA ARG A 6 -2.98 -18.42 7.26
C ARG A 6 -2.07 -17.62 8.17
N GLY A 7 -2.67 -16.94 9.14
CA GLY A 7 -1.99 -16.13 10.14
C GLY A 7 -0.96 -16.96 10.88
N ARG A 8 0.32 -16.75 10.54
CA ARG A 8 1.36 -16.78 11.57
C ARG A 8 1.40 -15.40 12.18
N ARG A 9 0.88 -15.32 13.41
CA ARG A 9 1.18 -14.24 14.36
C ARG A 9 2.71 -14.05 14.36
N PRO A 10 3.25 -12.88 13.96
CA PRO A 10 4.62 -12.56 14.30
C PRO A 10 4.64 -12.36 15.81
N ASP A 11 5.23 -13.30 16.54
CA ASP A 11 5.63 -13.05 17.91
C ASP A 11 6.63 -11.88 17.88
N PRO A 12 6.41 -10.80 18.65
CA PRO A 12 7.33 -9.66 18.68
C PRO A 12 8.77 -10.06 19.01
N ALA A 13 9.00 -11.18 19.73
CA ALA A 13 10.32 -11.73 20.00
C ALA A 13 10.95 -12.47 18.80
N THR A 14 10.14 -12.94 17.84
CA THR A 14 10.61 -13.68 16.65
C THR A 14 11.04 -12.74 15.51
N VAL A 15 10.73 -11.44 15.59
CA VAL A 15 11.20 -10.43 14.62
C VAL A 15 12.73 -10.26 14.67
N GLN A 16 13.36 -10.56 15.81
CA GLN A 16 14.82 -10.50 15.96
C GLN A 16 15.57 -11.66 15.28
N ASP A 17 14.94 -12.82 15.02
CA ASP A 17 15.65 -14.08 14.74
C ASP A 17 15.38 -14.71 13.36
N ARG A 18 14.94 -13.93 12.35
CA ARG A 18 15.01 -14.37 10.95
C ARG A 18 16.33 -13.95 10.32
N ARG A 19 17.36 -14.72 10.66
CA ARG A 19 18.68 -14.74 10.03
C ARG A 19 18.55 -14.86 8.50
N THR A 20 18.81 -13.74 7.83
CA THR A 20 19.34 -13.60 6.46
C THR A 20 18.66 -14.40 5.34
N VAL A 21 17.45 -14.00 4.93
CA VAL A 21 17.08 -14.09 3.51
C VAL A 21 17.53 -12.80 2.86
N ARG A 22 18.58 -12.86 2.03
CA ARG A 22 19.02 -11.70 1.24
C ARG A 22 17.80 -11.21 0.44
N PRO A 23 17.37 -9.94 0.58
CA PRO A 23 16.33 -9.42 -0.29
C PRO A 23 16.84 -9.56 -1.72
N SER A 24 16.01 -10.05 -2.63
CA SER A 24 16.32 -10.13 -4.05
C SER A 24 16.74 -8.73 -4.52
N ALA A 25 18.06 -8.51 -4.63
CA ALA A 25 18.67 -7.21 -4.41
C ALA A 25 18.37 -6.14 -5.50
N GLY A 26 17.56 -6.48 -6.50
CA GLY A 26 17.09 -5.56 -7.52
C GLY A 26 15.62 -5.15 -7.32
N LEU A 27 14.68 -6.07 -7.54
CA LEU A 27 13.31 -5.69 -7.89
C LEU A 27 12.46 -5.20 -6.71
N PHE A 28 12.78 -5.60 -5.48
CA PHE A 28 11.95 -5.30 -4.32
C PHE A 28 12.64 -4.46 -3.26
N THR A 29 13.48 -3.50 -3.68
CA THR A 29 13.83 -2.39 -2.79
C THR A 29 12.54 -1.62 -2.41
N PRO A 30 12.48 -0.93 -1.26
CA PRO A 30 11.24 -0.30 -0.81
C PRO A 30 10.55 0.59 -1.86
N ARG A 31 11.30 1.44 -2.57
CA ARG A 31 10.74 2.30 -3.64
C ARG A 31 10.21 1.50 -4.82
N ARG A 32 10.88 0.42 -5.22
CA ARG A 32 10.41 -0.44 -6.31
C ARG A 32 9.19 -1.25 -5.88
N ALA A 33 9.13 -1.69 -4.63
CA ALA A 33 7.97 -2.34 -4.04
C ALA A 33 6.73 -1.41 -4.03
N GLN A 34 6.87 -0.09 -3.88
CA GLN A 34 5.75 0.84 -4.06
C GLN A 34 5.21 0.82 -5.50
N VAL A 35 6.08 0.79 -6.50
CA VAL A 35 5.68 0.70 -7.92
C VAL A 35 4.99 -0.62 -8.22
N VAL A 36 5.55 -1.73 -7.73
CA VAL A 36 4.95 -3.06 -7.89
C VAL A 36 3.58 -3.13 -7.23
N PHE A 37 3.43 -2.58 -6.01
CA PHE A 37 2.12 -2.48 -5.35
C PHE A 37 1.10 -1.73 -6.21
N ALA A 38 1.47 -0.58 -6.76
CA ALA A 38 0.58 0.22 -7.59
C ALA A 38 0.14 -0.55 -8.86
N LEU A 39 1.04 -1.30 -9.49
CA LEU A 39 0.72 -2.13 -10.67
C LEU A 39 -0.13 -3.35 -10.32
N LEU A 40 0.11 -3.99 -9.18
CA LEU A 40 -0.70 -5.11 -8.70
C LEU A 40 -2.13 -4.67 -8.32
N SER A 41 -2.26 -3.46 -7.79
CA SER A 41 -3.53 -2.86 -7.38
C SER A 41 -4.30 -2.26 -8.55
N TRP A 42 -3.60 -1.62 -9.51
CA TRP A 42 -4.17 -0.94 -10.68
C TRP A 42 -3.40 -1.30 -11.96
N PRO A 43 -3.66 -2.48 -12.56
CA PRO A 43 -2.96 -2.94 -13.76
C PRO A 43 -3.08 -1.99 -14.96
N GLU A 44 -4.18 -1.25 -15.05
CA GLU A 44 -4.41 -0.16 -16.02
C GLU A 44 -3.31 0.92 -16.07
N LEU A 45 -2.47 1.06 -15.03
CA LEU A 45 -1.37 2.02 -15.00
C LEU A 45 -0.30 1.68 -16.05
N LEU A 46 -0.29 0.46 -16.58
CA LEU A 46 0.54 0.07 -17.72
C LEU A 46 0.10 0.73 -19.04
N GLU A 47 -1.17 1.15 -19.14
CA GLU A 47 -1.69 1.91 -20.28
C GLU A 47 -1.53 3.43 -20.11
N ALA A 48 -1.22 3.88 -18.89
CA ALA A 48 -1.06 5.29 -18.58
C ALA A 48 0.37 5.78 -18.86
N PRO A 49 0.59 7.11 -19.00
CA PRO A 49 1.94 7.66 -19.02
C PRO A 49 2.70 7.29 -17.75
N VAL A 50 4.01 7.00 -17.86
CA VAL A 50 4.84 6.56 -16.72
C VAL A 50 4.84 7.55 -15.54
N ARG A 51 4.64 8.85 -15.82
CA ARG A 51 4.46 9.88 -14.77
C ARG A 51 3.22 9.63 -13.90
N ALA A 52 2.14 9.10 -14.47
CA ALA A 52 0.94 8.74 -13.73
C ALA A 52 1.20 7.56 -12.78
N LEU A 53 1.92 6.53 -13.25
CA LEU A 53 2.39 5.44 -12.40
C LEU A 53 3.28 5.93 -11.26
N ALA A 54 4.27 6.79 -11.57
CA ALA A 54 5.17 7.37 -10.58
C ALA A 54 4.40 8.13 -9.49
N ALA A 55 3.41 8.94 -9.88
CA ALA A 55 2.55 9.66 -8.95
C ALA A 55 1.69 8.71 -8.10
N ALA A 56 1.09 7.68 -8.71
CA ALA A 56 0.27 6.69 -7.99
C ALA A 56 1.10 5.90 -6.96
N ALA A 57 2.36 5.62 -7.27
CA ALA A 57 3.29 4.91 -6.39
C ALA A 57 4.07 5.84 -5.43
N LYS A 58 3.85 7.15 -5.45
CA LYS A 58 4.63 8.15 -4.69
C LYS A 58 6.15 8.00 -4.86
N VAL A 59 6.62 7.78 -6.09
CA VAL A 59 8.05 7.70 -6.43
C VAL A 59 8.45 8.70 -7.52
N SER A 60 9.74 8.87 -7.76
CA SER A 60 10.22 9.67 -8.90
C SER A 60 9.98 8.96 -10.24
N LEU A 61 9.91 9.73 -11.33
CA LEU A 61 9.74 9.20 -12.69
C LEU A 61 10.83 8.17 -13.05
N GLY A 62 12.10 8.47 -12.73
CA GLY A 62 13.21 7.55 -12.99
C GLY A 62 13.13 6.25 -12.20
N GLN A 63 12.58 6.27 -10.98
CA GLN A 63 12.32 5.06 -10.21
C GLN A 63 11.22 4.21 -10.86
N ALA A 64 10.12 4.83 -11.32
CA ALA A 64 9.09 4.11 -12.05
C ALA A 64 9.61 3.49 -13.36
N GLN A 65 10.36 4.25 -14.16
CA GLN A 65 10.96 3.77 -15.42
C GLN A 65 11.93 2.61 -15.20
N SER A 66 12.87 2.75 -14.26
CA SER A 66 13.85 1.70 -13.96
C SER A 66 13.18 0.44 -13.39
N THR A 67 12.09 0.58 -12.61
CA THR A 67 11.32 -0.56 -12.11
C THR A 67 10.60 -1.29 -13.23
N LEU A 68 9.94 -0.57 -14.15
CA LEU A 68 9.30 -1.18 -15.33
C LEU A 68 10.30 -1.94 -16.19
N LYS A 69 11.50 -1.36 -16.41
CA LYS A 69 12.58 -2.03 -17.13
C LYS A 69 12.99 -3.33 -16.45
N LEU A 70 13.18 -3.30 -15.12
CA LEU A 70 13.58 -4.48 -14.37
C LEU A 70 12.48 -5.56 -14.31
N LEU A 71 11.21 -5.16 -14.24
CA LEU A 71 10.08 -6.10 -14.34
C LEU A 71 10.06 -6.82 -15.69
N ASP A 72 10.32 -6.10 -16.78
CA ASP A 72 10.42 -6.64 -18.14
C ASP A 72 11.63 -7.57 -18.28
N GLU A 73 12.82 -7.12 -17.87
CA GLU A 73 14.06 -7.91 -17.85
C GLU A 73 13.92 -9.21 -17.04
N GLN A 74 13.12 -9.18 -15.97
CA GLN A 74 12.87 -10.38 -15.15
C GLN A 74 11.69 -11.22 -15.62
N GLY A 75 10.93 -10.80 -16.64
CA GLY A 75 9.77 -11.53 -17.18
C GLY A 75 8.49 -11.41 -16.35
N PHE A 76 8.36 -10.36 -15.53
CA PHE A 76 7.14 -10.01 -14.78
C PHE A 76 6.27 -8.98 -15.50
N LEU A 77 6.77 -8.38 -16.58
CA LEU A 77 6.04 -7.47 -17.44
C LEU A 77 6.29 -7.89 -18.88
N ASP A 78 5.24 -7.92 -19.70
CA ASP A 78 5.38 -7.86 -21.15
C ASP A 78 5.10 -6.42 -21.59
N ARG A 79 6.14 -5.72 -22.03
CA ARG A 79 6.01 -4.32 -22.47
C ARG A 79 5.24 -4.15 -23.78
N ARG A 80 5.17 -5.17 -24.63
CA ARG A 80 4.43 -5.09 -25.90
C ARG A 80 2.94 -5.15 -25.66
N SER A 81 2.50 -6.13 -24.85
CA SER A 81 1.10 -6.28 -24.50
C SER A 81 0.65 -5.45 -23.29
N ARG A 82 1.59 -4.76 -22.61
CA ARG A 82 1.35 -3.93 -21.41
C ARG A 82 0.64 -4.70 -20.30
N ARG A 83 1.08 -5.94 -20.06
CA ARG A 83 0.48 -6.83 -19.07
C ARG A 83 1.49 -7.34 -18.05
N LEU A 84 1.06 -7.42 -16.78
CA LEU A 84 1.82 -8.13 -15.76
C LEU A 84 1.77 -9.64 -16.00
N MET A 85 2.94 -10.26 -16.00
CA MET A 85 3.13 -11.70 -16.15
C MET A 85 3.40 -12.33 -14.78
N ARG A 86 3.01 -13.61 -14.60
CA ARG A 86 3.26 -14.38 -13.36
C ARG A 86 2.82 -13.61 -12.10
N ARG A 87 1.61 -13.08 -12.15
CA ARG A 87 1.09 -12.10 -11.17
C ARG A 87 1.02 -12.69 -9.77
N GLU A 88 0.74 -13.98 -9.65
CA GLU A 88 0.71 -14.75 -8.41
C GLU A 88 2.09 -14.72 -7.75
N ILE A 89 3.12 -15.16 -8.48
CA ILE A 89 4.52 -15.16 -8.03
C ILE A 89 4.99 -13.72 -7.70
N LEU A 90 4.60 -12.73 -8.51
CA LEU A 90 4.93 -11.33 -8.26
C LEU A 90 4.30 -10.82 -6.96
N THR A 91 3.06 -11.22 -6.66
CA THR A 91 2.33 -10.85 -5.45
C THR A 91 2.97 -11.47 -4.21
N GLU A 92 3.32 -12.75 -4.26
CA GLU A 92 4.01 -13.46 -3.17
C GLU A 92 5.36 -12.80 -2.86
N ARG A 93 6.20 -12.59 -3.88
CA ARG A 93 7.51 -11.95 -3.71
C ARG A 93 7.39 -10.51 -3.20
N TRP A 94 6.35 -9.80 -3.64
CA TRP A 94 6.06 -8.47 -3.14
C TRP A 94 5.69 -8.51 -1.65
N ALA A 95 4.84 -9.45 -1.22
CA ALA A 95 4.45 -9.59 0.17
C ALA A 95 5.64 -9.90 1.09
N ASP A 96 6.53 -10.81 0.67
CA ASP A 96 7.76 -11.13 1.41
C ASP A 96 8.69 -9.92 1.58
N ALA A 97 8.87 -9.16 0.48
CA ALA A 97 9.72 -7.97 0.51
C ALA A 97 9.06 -6.79 1.21
N PHE A 98 7.73 -6.72 1.24
CA PHE A 98 7.00 -5.73 2.03
C PHE A 98 7.30 -5.93 3.51
N ALA A 99 7.16 -7.15 4.03
CA ALA A 99 7.34 -7.46 5.45
C ALA A 99 8.73 -7.08 5.98
N THR A 100 9.78 -7.27 5.18
CA THR A 100 11.18 -7.01 5.57
C THR A 100 11.73 -5.67 5.08
N GLY A 101 10.99 -4.96 4.24
CA GLY A 101 11.48 -3.77 3.53
C GLY A 101 10.55 -2.57 3.64
N LEU A 102 9.54 -2.49 2.78
CA LEU A 102 8.65 -1.32 2.70
C LEU A 102 7.76 -1.16 3.94
N GLY A 103 7.26 -2.26 4.51
CA GLY A 103 6.38 -2.27 5.67
C GLY A 103 6.99 -1.51 6.86
N PRO A 104 8.17 -1.92 7.37
CA PRO A 104 8.84 -1.22 8.47
C PRO A 104 9.11 0.26 8.19
N LYS A 105 9.41 0.64 6.93
CA LYS A 105 9.65 2.04 6.55
C LYS A 105 8.41 2.91 6.53
N THR A 106 7.23 2.29 6.45
CA THR A 106 5.96 3.02 6.44
C THR A 106 5.32 3.03 7.82
N LEU A 107 5.76 2.18 8.75
CA LEU A 107 5.27 2.16 10.12
C LEU A 107 5.65 3.46 10.83
N VAL A 108 4.64 4.21 11.25
CA VAL A 108 4.79 5.50 11.95
C VAL A 108 4.73 5.28 13.45
N GLN A 109 3.75 4.49 13.91
CA GLN A 109 3.52 4.26 15.33
C GLN A 109 2.85 2.91 15.57
N GLN A 110 3.21 2.31 16.68
CA GLN A 110 2.54 1.14 17.26
C GLN A 110 1.80 1.59 18.50
N LEU A 111 0.51 1.27 18.57
CA LEU A 111 -0.39 1.70 19.64
C LEU A 111 -1.23 0.51 20.11
N HIS A 112 -1.92 0.70 21.22
CA HIS A 112 -2.91 -0.20 21.75
C HIS A 112 -4.28 0.49 21.78
N GLY A 113 -5.34 -0.26 21.51
CA GLY A 113 -6.73 0.19 21.57
C GLY A 113 -7.70 -0.93 21.19
N ASP A 114 -8.97 -0.58 20.97
CA ASP A 114 -9.95 -1.50 20.38
C ASP A 114 -9.71 -1.60 18.86
N PRO A 115 -9.29 -2.77 18.34
CA PRO A 115 -9.09 -2.94 16.91
C PRO A 115 -10.39 -2.74 16.12
N GLY A 116 -11.53 -3.18 16.65
CA GLY A 116 -12.82 -3.07 15.97
C GLY A 116 -13.36 -1.63 15.87
N HIS A 117 -12.78 -0.71 16.63
CA HIS A 117 -13.18 0.69 16.64
C HIS A 117 -12.32 1.56 15.72
N LEU A 118 -12.97 2.41 14.94
CA LEU A 118 -12.33 3.49 14.20
C LEU A 118 -13.29 4.68 14.06
N SER A 119 -13.01 5.75 14.80
CA SER A 119 -13.58 7.07 14.56
C SER A 119 -12.82 7.76 13.43
N LEU A 120 -13.56 8.24 12.44
CA LEU A 120 -13.05 9.04 11.31
C LEU A 120 -13.30 10.54 11.47
N ALA A 121 -13.94 10.96 12.57
CA ALA A 121 -14.34 12.35 12.79
C ALA A 121 -13.11 13.28 12.83
N GLY A 122 -13.06 14.24 11.91
CA GLY A 122 -11.93 15.19 11.82
C GLY A 122 -10.65 14.59 11.22
N HIS A 123 -10.70 13.40 10.62
CA HIS A 123 -9.55 12.76 10.00
C HIS A 123 -9.69 12.67 8.48
N GLY A 124 -8.55 12.63 7.79
CA GLY A 124 -8.51 12.34 6.36
C GLY A 124 -8.86 10.87 6.05
N VAL A 125 -8.60 10.45 4.81
CA VAL A 125 -8.88 9.07 4.40
C VAL A 125 -7.95 8.10 5.15
N VAL A 126 -8.55 7.08 5.78
CA VAL A 126 -7.86 5.97 6.43
C VAL A 126 -8.11 4.69 5.64
N TYR A 127 -7.04 3.99 5.26
CA TYR A 127 -7.15 2.67 4.63
C TYR A 127 -6.91 1.58 5.66
N VAL A 128 -7.67 0.50 5.55
CA VAL A 128 -7.64 -0.63 6.47
C VAL A 128 -7.03 -1.85 5.77
N SER A 129 -6.19 -2.60 6.49
CA SER A 129 -5.60 -3.86 6.05
C SER A 129 -5.65 -4.90 7.19
N GLY A 130 -5.15 -6.09 6.91
CA GLY A 130 -5.12 -7.21 7.85
C GLY A 130 -6.53 -7.72 8.16
N GLU A 131 -6.76 -8.08 9.42
CA GLU A 131 -7.98 -8.77 9.84
C GLU A 131 -9.24 -7.96 9.57
N GLN A 132 -9.17 -6.64 9.68
CA GLN A 132 -10.33 -5.77 9.44
C GLN A 132 -10.66 -5.51 7.99
N ALA A 133 -9.76 -5.85 7.07
CA ALA A 133 -10.08 -5.89 5.65
C ALA A 133 -10.80 -7.19 5.27
N ALA A 134 -10.85 -8.18 6.17
CA ALA A 134 -11.49 -9.47 5.96
C ALA A 134 -12.85 -9.52 6.69
N PRO A 135 -13.98 -9.26 5.98
CA PRO A 135 -15.30 -9.11 6.61
C PRO A 135 -15.82 -10.38 7.31
N TRP A 136 -15.20 -11.54 7.08
CA TRP A 136 -15.52 -12.79 7.76
C TRP A 136 -14.84 -12.94 9.14
N ILE A 137 -13.89 -12.08 9.50
CA ILE A 137 -13.28 -12.05 10.83
C ILE A 137 -14.13 -11.16 11.73
N LYS A 138 -14.88 -11.77 12.66
CA LYS A 138 -15.84 -11.06 13.51
C LYS A 138 -15.19 -10.30 14.68
N ASN A 139 -14.08 -10.81 15.19
CA ASN A 139 -13.37 -10.28 16.36
C ASN A 139 -11.89 -10.07 15.99
N PRO A 140 -11.54 -8.95 15.33
CA PRO A 140 -10.15 -8.69 15.00
C PRO A 140 -9.32 -8.47 16.27
N GLU A 141 -8.21 -9.19 16.42
CA GLU A 141 -7.24 -8.97 17.49
C GLU A 141 -6.30 -7.81 17.16
N THR A 142 -6.15 -7.48 15.87
CA THR A 142 -5.24 -6.44 15.42
C THR A 142 -5.85 -5.50 14.39
N ALA A 143 -5.25 -4.31 14.28
CA ALA A 143 -5.63 -3.27 13.34
C ALA A 143 -4.41 -2.76 12.58
N THR A 144 -4.41 -2.86 11.25
CA THR A 144 -3.43 -2.14 10.43
C THR A 144 -4.13 -1.00 9.71
N ARG A 145 -3.62 0.23 9.89
CA ARG A 145 -4.15 1.46 9.32
C ARG A 145 -3.11 2.16 8.47
N TYR A 146 -3.52 2.68 7.31
CA TYR A 146 -2.68 3.56 6.51
C TYR A 146 -3.32 4.95 6.42
N VAL A 147 -2.54 5.97 6.78
CA VAL A 147 -2.96 7.38 6.82
C VAL A 147 -1.97 8.25 6.06
N GLU A 148 -2.36 9.44 5.61
CA GLU A 148 -1.38 10.38 5.03
C GLU A 148 -0.46 10.97 6.09
N GLY A 149 -1.00 11.21 7.29
CA GLY A 149 -0.27 11.58 8.48
C GLY A 149 -1.06 11.16 9.73
N LEU A 150 -0.34 10.77 10.78
CA LEU A 150 -0.92 10.49 12.09
C LEU A 150 -0.98 11.79 12.91
N SER A 151 -2.16 12.15 13.40
CA SER A 151 -2.35 13.35 14.23
C SER A 151 -2.69 12.97 15.68
N PRO A 152 -2.38 13.83 16.67
CA PRO A 152 -2.77 13.60 18.06
C PRO A 152 -4.28 13.42 18.23
N GLU A 153 -5.09 14.17 17.50
CA GLU A 153 -6.55 14.07 17.54
C GLU A 153 -7.03 12.68 17.12
N MET A 154 -6.34 12.02 16.19
CA MET A 154 -6.64 10.64 15.80
C MET A 154 -6.36 9.67 16.93
N ILE A 155 -5.25 9.84 17.63
CA ILE A 155 -4.89 9.02 18.79
C ILE A 155 -5.92 9.21 19.90
N PHE A 156 -6.24 10.46 20.25
CA PHE A 156 -7.21 10.76 21.32
C PHE A 156 -8.64 10.33 20.96
N GLY A 157 -9.09 10.65 19.73
CA GLY A 157 -10.44 10.36 19.26
C GLY A 157 -10.73 8.86 19.15
N ASN A 158 -9.69 8.05 18.90
CA ASN A 158 -9.78 6.59 18.87
C ASN A 158 -9.38 5.92 20.19
N ARG A 159 -9.02 6.71 21.21
CA ARG A 159 -8.54 6.24 22.52
C ARG A 159 -7.38 5.26 22.38
N TRP A 160 -6.42 5.60 21.53
CA TRP A 160 -5.19 4.81 21.38
C TRP A 160 -4.12 5.30 22.35
N TRP A 161 -3.29 4.39 22.86
CA TRP A 161 -2.17 4.70 23.73
C TRP A 161 -0.95 3.83 23.42
N THR A 162 0.22 4.16 23.96
CA THR A 162 1.43 3.33 23.85
C THR A 162 1.39 2.24 24.92
N ASP A 163 1.68 1.00 24.53
CA ASP A 163 1.69 -0.16 25.41
C ASP A 163 2.83 -1.11 25.02
N GLU A 164 3.23 -2.01 25.91
CA GLU A 164 4.25 -3.05 25.63
C GLU A 164 3.74 -4.10 24.62
N THR A 165 2.42 -4.24 24.47
CA THR A 165 1.76 -5.18 23.56
C THR A 165 0.86 -4.45 22.56
N PRO A 166 1.43 -3.74 21.57
CA PRO A 166 0.64 -2.98 20.61
C PRO A 166 -0.21 -3.92 19.72
N ASN A 167 -1.46 -3.51 19.47
CA ASN A 167 -2.39 -4.20 18.58
C ASN A 167 -2.91 -3.31 17.44
N ILE A 168 -2.54 -2.02 17.42
CA ILE A 168 -2.82 -1.06 16.35
C ILE A 168 -1.50 -0.66 15.69
N MET A 169 -1.33 -0.98 14.41
CA MET A 169 -0.19 -0.58 13.59
C MET A 169 -0.61 0.54 12.65
N VAL A 170 -0.04 1.73 12.81
CA VAL A 170 -0.32 2.89 11.96
C VAL A 170 0.83 3.12 11.01
N HIS A 171 0.52 3.11 9.71
CA HIS A 171 1.45 3.33 8.62
C HIS A 171 1.14 4.62 7.86
N THR A 172 2.16 5.24 7.26
CA THR A 172 1.97 6.27 6.25
C THR A 172 1.61 5.62 4.90
N THR A 173 0.65 6.20 4.19
CA THR A 173 0.30 5.81 2.81
C THR A 173 1.47 6.05 1.87
N PHE A 174 1.86 4.99 1.16
CA PHE A 174 2.94 5.02 0.18
C PHE A 174 2.42 4.98 -1.27
N TRP A 175 1.11 5.16 -1.45
CA TRP A 175 0.41 5.21 -2.73
C TRP A 175 -0.64 6.33 -2.75
N VAL A 176 -1.17 6.65 -3.94
CA VAL A 176 -2.33 7.52 -4.13
C VAL A 176 -3.41 6.71 -4.87
N PRO A 177 -4.60 6.49 -4.29
CA PRO A 177 -5.64 5.71 -4.97
C PRO A 177 -6.18 6.45 -6.19
N ARG A 178 -6.40 5.69 -7.27
CA ARG A 178 -6.83 6.23 -8.56
C ARG A 178 -8.27 6.78 -8.54
N ALA A 179 -9.13 6.30 -7.63
CA ALA A 179 -10.51 6.79 -7.46
C ALA A 179 -10.57 8.31 -7.16
N LEU A 180 -9.50 8.91 -6.63
CA LEU A 180 -9.42 10.34 -6.34
C LEU A 180 -9.01 11.21 -7.54
N LYS A 181 -8.77 10.66 -8.74
CA LYS A 181 -8.37 11.42 -9.95
C LYS A 181 -9.29 11.29 -11.17
N ILE A 182 -10.45 10.64 -11.06
CA ILE A 182 -11.39 10.46 -12.19
C ILE A 182 -12.45 11.59 -12.28
N HIS A 183 -12.43 12.61 -11.42
CA HIS A 183 -13.28 13.81 -11.58
C HIS A 183 -12.49 15.12 -11.59
N HIS A 184 -12.07 15.51 -12.79
CA HIS A 184 -12.17 16.91 -13.21
C HIS A 184 -13.00 16.92 -14.50
N PRO A 185 -14.29 17.29 -14.46
CA PRO A 185 -14.95 17.73 -15.68
C PRO A 185 -14.15 18.93 -16.20
N ARG A 186 -13.67 18.85 -17.45
CA ARG A 186 -13.17 20.05 -18.14
C ARG A 186 -14.28 21.11 -18.04
N PRO A 187 -13.99 22.37 -17.69
CA PRO A 187 -14.98 23.42 -17.83
C PRO A 187 -15.37 23.50 -19.31
N SER A 188 -16.62 23.15 -19.59
CA SER A 188 -17.25 23.33 -20.88
C SER A 188 -17.08 24.80 -21.26
N ARG A 189 -16.32 25.09 -22.32
CA ARG A 189 -16.32 26.42 -22.94
C ARG A 189 -17.76 26.67 -23.42
N LEU A 190 -18.48 27.50 -22.67
CA LEU A 190 -19.73 28.10 -23.13
C LEU A 190 -19.39 28.93 -24.38
N LEU A 191 -19.84 28.48 -25.54
CA LEU A 191 -19.91 29.30 -26.74
C LEU A 191 -20.97 30.40 -26.50
N PRO A 192 -20.69 31.68 -26.83
CA PRO A 192 -21.69 32.72 -26.67
C PRO A 192 -22.80 32.50 -27.71
N ARG A 193 -24.05 32.47 -27.24
CA ARG A 193 -25.21 32.62 -28.11
C ARG A 193 -25.21 34.05 -28.63
N ARG A 194 -25.14 34.20 -29.96
CA ARG A 194 -25.41 35.47 -30.63
C ARG A 194 -26.93 35.70 -30.60
N SER A 195 -27.32 36.89 -30.14
CA SER A 195 -28.64 37.48 -30.38
C SER A 195 -28.71 38.09 -31.78
#